data_AF-A0A0R2RLY2-F1
#
_entry.id   AF-A0A0R2RLY2-F1
#
_cell.length_a   1.000
_cell.length_b   1.000
_cell.length_c   1.000
_cell.angle_alpha   90.00
_cell.angle_beta   90.00
_cell.angle_gamma   90.00
#
_symmetry.space_group_name_H-M   'P 1'
#
loop_
_entity.id
_entity.type
_entity.pdbx_description
1 polymer ?
#
loop_
_entity_poly.entity_id
_entity_poly.type
_entity_poly.pdbx_seq_one_letter_code
_entity_poly.pdbx_strand_id
1 'polypeptide(L)'
;MKNIINYFLQGLLYIVPITVTGAVVLWVFKKIDGILPFDFPGLGLIVIFVFITMAGFLGSAIIANPINSFFRNLLKKAPLLETIYSSVKDLMNTVVGKKKGFNQPVLIKIYENSTIERIGFITNEDLNTLGIKKEKVLV
;
A
#
# COMPACT_ATOMS: atom_id res chain seq x y z
N MET A 1 -8.47 -0.34 -36.53
CA MET A 1 -7.04 -0.43 -36.15
C MET A 1 -6.74 0.13 -34.76
N LYS A 2 -7.24 1.32 -34.36
CA LYS A 2 -6.99 1.90 -33.01
C LYS A 2 -7.39 0.98 -31.84
N ASN A 3 -8.46 0.20 -31.99
CA ASN A 3 -8.94 -0.67 -30.90
C ASN A 3 -8.06 -1.92 -30.71
N ILE A 4 -7.49 -2.51 -31.77
CA ILE A 4 -6.60 -3.68 -31.68
C ILE A 4 -5.31 -3.32 -30.97
N ILE A 5 -4.72 -2.16 -31.30
CA ILE A 5 -3.51 -1.67 -30.65
C ILE A 5 -3.79 -1.37 -29.17
N ASN A 6 -4.93 -0.77 -28.83
CA ASN A 6 -5.30 -0.52 -27.43
C ASN A 6 -5.45 -1.83 -26.62
N TYR A 7 -6.11 -2.86 -27.18
CA TYR A 7 -6.22 -4.15 -26.50
C TYR A 7 -4.86 -4.87 -26.37
N PHE A 8 -4.00 -4.77 -27.38
CA PHE A 8 -2.64 -5.31 -27.30
C PHE A 8 -1.81 -4.59 -26.22
N LEU A 9 -1.85 -3.25 -26.18
CA LEU A 9 -1.14 -2.45 -25.18
C LEU A 9 -1.69 -2.70 -23.77
N GLN A 10 -3.00 -2.84 -23.60
CA GLN A 10 -3.60 -3.22 -22.32
C GLN A 10 -3.18 -4.63 -21.89
N GLY A 11 -3.23 -5.60 -22.82
CA GLY A 11 -2.79 -6.97 -22.56
C GLY A 11 -1.31 -7.04 -22.17
N LEU A 12 -0.47 -6.29 -22.86
CA LEU A 12 0.95 -6.16 -22.54
C LEU A 12 1.15 -5.55 -21.14
N LEU A 13 0.40 -4.50 -20.81
CA LEU A 13 0.48 -3.82 -19.51
C LEU A 13 0.12 -4.76 -18.34
N TYR A 14 -0.81 -5.69 -18.54
CA TYR A 14 -1.13 -6.73 -17.54
C TYR A 14 -0.14 -7.89 -17.53
N ILE A 15 0.31 -8.38 -18.69
CA ILE A 15 1.18 -9.55 -18.80
C ILE A 15 2.59 -9.26 -18.29
N VAL A 16 3.16 -8.12 -18.65
CA VAL A 16 4.54 -7.75 -18.27
C VAL A 16 4.81 -7.89 -16.77
N PRO A 17 4.03 -7.28 -15.85
CA PRO A 17 4.30 -7.42 -14.42
C PRO A 17 4.13 -8.87 -13.91
N ILE A 18 3.18 -9.63 -14.45
CA ILE A 18 2.95 -11.04 -14.06
C ILE A 18 4.13 -11.90 -14.50
N THR A 19 4.56 -11.78 -15.76
CA THR A 19 5.68 -12.53 -16.31
C THR A 19 6.98 -12.18 -15.59
N VAL A 20 7.24 -10.90 -15.33
CA VAL A 20 8.43 -10.46 -14.59
C VAL A 20 8.43 -11.03 -13.17
N THR A 21 7.30 -10.95 -12.46
CA THR A 21 7.19 -11.49 -11.10
C THR A 21 7.44 -12.99 -11.09
N GLY A 22 6.79 -13.75 -11.98
CA GLY A 22 6.98 -15.19 -12.10
C GLY A 22 8.42 -15.56 -12.45
N ALA A 23 9.05 -14.83 -13.39
CA ALA A 23 10.44 -15.06 -13.78
C ALA A 23 11.41 -14.84 -12.60
N VAL A 24 11.22 -13.78 -11.81
CA VAL A 24 12.03 -13.51 -10.62
C VAL A 24 11.89 -14.62 -9.59
N VAL A 25 10.66 -15.06 -9.30
CA VAL A 25 10.42 -16.16 -8.34
C VAL A 25 11.12 -17.44 -8.79
N LEU A 26 10.98 -17.83 -10.06
CA LEU A 26 11.64 -19.01 -10.61
C LEU A 26 13.17 -18.88 -10.62
N TRP A 27 13.69 -17.68 -10.87
CA TRP A 27 15.13 -17.42 -10.83
C TRP A 27 15.71 -17.59 -9.41
N VAL A 28 15.01 -17.06 -8.40
CA VAL A 28 15.37 -17.25 -6.99
C VAL A 28 15.26 -18.73 -6.60
N PHE A 29 14.19 -19.41 -7.02
CA PHE A 29 14.00 -20.85 -6.78
C PHE A 29 15.19 -21.66 -7.26
N LYS A 30 15.56 -21.51 -8.54
CA LYS A 30 16.68 -22.24 -9.14
C LYS A 30 18.01 -21.93 -8.46
N LYS A 31 18.21 -20.70 -7.99
CA LYS A 31 19.41 -20.31 -7.24
C LYS A 31 19.49 -20.99 -5.87
N ILE A 32 18.36 -21.14 -5.19
CA ILE A 32 18.27 -21.77 -3.86
C ILE A 32 18.35 -23.30 -3.97
N ASP A 33 17.62 -23.91 -4.90
CA ASP A 33 17.67 -25.36 -5.13
C ASP A 33 19.06 -25.82 -5.58
N GLY A 34 19.78 -25.00 -6.33
CA GLY A 34 21.17 -25.28 -6.70
C GLY A 34 22.15 -25.27 -5.51
N ILE A 35 21.74 -24.78 -4.34
CA ILE A 35 22.53 -24.72 -3.11
C ILE A 35 22.06 -25.78 -2.09
N LEU A 36 20.81 -26.25 -2.18
CA LEU A 36 20.20 -27.19 -1.24
C LEU A 36 20.14 -28.61 -1.81
N PRO A 37 20.81 -29.60 -1.20
CA PRO A 37 20.87 -30.98 -1.69
C PRO A 37 19.67 -31.84 -1.22
N PHE A 38 18.45 -31.29 -1.20
CA PHE A 38 17.29 -31.96 -0.62
C PHE A 38 16.10 -32.03 -1.59
N ASP A 39 15.72 -33.25 -2.00
CA ASP A 39 14.56 -33.55 -2.85
C ASP A 39 13.24 -33.63 -2.07
N PHE A 40 12.97 -32.66 -1.19
CA PHE A 40 11.68 -32.60 -0.49
C PHE A 40 10.66 -31.78 -1.29
N PRO A 41 9.60 -32.40 -1.85
CA PRO A 41 8.59 -31.68 -2.62
C PRO A 41 7.87 -30.65 -1.72
N GLY A 42 7.90 -29.38 -2.13
CA GLY A 42 7.27 -28.27 -1.42
C GLY A 42 8.17 -27.48 -0.47
N LEU A 43 9.37 -27.98 -0.12
CA LEU A 43 10.30 -27.27 0.77
C LEU A 43 10.79 -25.96 0.15
N GLY A 44 11.12 -25.98 -1.14
CA GLY A 44 11.62 -24.78 -1.82
C GLY A 44 10.60 -23.63 -1.89
N LEU A 45 9.28 -23.90 -1.89
CA LEU A 45 8.26 -22.85 -1.78
C LEU A 45 8.30 -22.14 -0.42
N ILE A 46 8.44 -22.91 0.67
CA ILE A 46 8.54 -22.36 2.03
C ILE A 46 9.82 -21.54 2.15
N VAL A 47 10.95 -22.07 1.64
CA VAL A 47 12.25 -21.38 1.69
C VAL A 47 12.20 -20.07 0.89
N ILE A 48 11.62 -20.06 -0.31
CA ILE A 48 11.40 -18.82 -1.08
C ILE A 48 10.56 -17.84 -0.29
N PHE A 49 9.45 -18.28 0.28
CA PHE A 49 8.53 -17.40 0.98
C PHE A 49 9.28 -16.70 2.14
N VAL A 50 9.97 -17.48 2.97
CA VAL A 50 10.79 -16.96 4.06
C VAL A 50 11.89 -16.02 3.54
N PHE A 51 12.57 -16.38 2.46
CA PHE A 51 13.66 -15.57 1.89
C PHE A 51 13.15 -14.23 1.32
N ILE A 52 12.07 -14.24 0.54
CA ILE A 52 11.45 -13.03 -0.01
C ILE A 52 10.94 -12.13 1.12
N THR A 53 10.28 -12.70 2.14
CA THR A 53 9.83 -11.94 3.31
C THR A 53 11.00 -11.33 4.06
N MET A 54 12.09 -12.07 4.27
CA MET A 54 13.27 -11.58 4.97
C MET A 54 14.00 -10.52 4.16
N ALA A 55 14.14 -10.69 2.84
CA ALA A 55 14.68 -9.67 1.95
C ALA A 55 13.83 -8.41 1.94
N GLY A 56 12.49 -8.54 1.96
CA GLY A 56 11.57 -7.41 2.09
C GLY A 56 11.70 -6.68 3.43
N PHE A 57 11.85 -7.43 4.52
CA PHE A 57 12.07 -6.88 5.86
C PHE A 57 13.42 -6.17 5.97
N LEU A 58 14.51 -6.79 5.50
CA LEU A 58 15.83 -6.17 5.48
C LEU A 58 15.86 -4.96 4.54
N GLY A 59 15.22 -5.04 3.38
CA GLY A 59 15.08 -3.92 2.45
C GLY A 59 14.32 -2.74 3.08
N SER A 60 13.22 -3.01 3.77
CA SER A 60 12.46 -1.94 4.44
C SER A 60 13.25 -1.33 5.61
N ALA A 61 13.97 -2.13 6.39
CA ALA A 61 14.76 -1.65 7.53
C ALA A 61 16.04 -0.91 7.10
N ILE A 62 16.77 -1.45 6.12
CA ILE A 62 18.12 -0.99 5.74
C ILE A 62 18.08 0.01 4.59
N ILE A 63 17.19 -0.16 3.60
CA ILE A 63 17.25 0.60 2.34
C ILE A 63 16.27 1.78 2.38
N ALA A 64 15.07 1.60 2.93
CA ALA A 64 14.02 2.63 2.84
C ALA A 64 14.40 3.92 3.58
N ASN A 65 15.00 3.84 4.77
CA ASN A 65 15.30 5.03 5.57
C ASN A 65 16.49 5.86 5.03
N PRO A 66 17.69 5.28 4.77
CA PRO A 66 18.83 6.06 4.31
C PRO A 66 18.68 6.56 2.88
N ILE A 67 18.08 5.80 1.95
CA ILE A 67 17.85 6.28 0.58
C ILE A 67 16.88 7.47 0.59
N ASN A 68 15.80 7.38 1.34
CA ASN A 68 14.81 8.44 1.40
C ASN A 68 15.37 9.70 2.08
N SER A 69 16.25 9.52 3.07
CA SER A 69 17.01 10.62 3.70
C SER A 69 18.00 11.28 2.73
N PHE A 70 18.77 10.48 1.99
CA PHE A 70 19.68 10.96 0.96
C PHE A 70 18.95 11.75 -0.13
N PHE A 71 17.83 11.21 -0.62
CA PHE A 71 17.02 11.85 -1.66
C PHE A 71 16.40 13.17 -1.17
N ARG A 72 15.91 13.22 0.07
CA ARG A 72 15.43 14.45 0.70
C ARG A 72 16.55 15.49 0.84
N ASN A 73 17.74 15.09 1.25
CA ASN A 73 18.89 16.01 1.35
C ASN A 73 19.34 16.53 -0.02
N LEU A 74 19.17 15.74 -1.08
CA LEU A 74 19.42 16.19 -2.45
C LEU A 74 18.36 17.20 -2.92
N LEU A 75 17.08 16.93 -2.65
CA LEU A 75 15.96 17.83 -3.00
C LEU A 75 16.03 19.17 -2.26
N LYS A 76 16.46 19.19 -0.99
CA LYS A 76 16.66 20.43 -0.22
C LYS A 76 17.66 21.40 -0.87
N LYS A 77 18.59 20.91 -1.69
CA LYS A 77 19.53 21.76 -2.45
C LYS A 77 18.90 22.36 -3.71
N ALA A 78 17.70 21.93 -4.08
CA ALA A 78 16.96 22.36 -5.26
C ALA A 78 15.46 22.62 -4.92
N PRO A 79 15.13 23.74 -4.26
CA PRO A 79 13.80 24.00 -3.68
C PRO A 79 12.64 23.96 -4.68
N LEU A 80 12.88 24.30 -5.95
CA LEU A 80 11.87 24.19 -7.01
C LEU A 80 11.53 22.72 -7.32
N LEU A 81 12.52 21.84 -7.38
CA LEU A 81 12.32 20.40 -7.60
C LEU A 81 11.65 19.75 -6.39
N GLU A 82 11.99 20.18 -5.18
CA GLU A 82 11.34 19.72 -3.95
C GLU A 82 9.83 20.01 -4.00
N THR A 83 9.45 21.22 -4.41
CA THR A 83 8.03 21.62 -4.51
C THR A 83 7.26 20.77 -5.53
N ILE A 84 7.82 20.57 -6.72
CA ILE A 84 7.19 19.73 -7.76
C ILE A 84 7.06 18.29 -7.26
N TYR A 85 8.13 17.73 -6.68
CA TYR A 85 8.12 16.37 -6.16
C TYR A 85 7.12 16.18 -5.02
N SER A 86 7.05 17.11 -4.06
CA SER A 86 6.10 17.05 -2.95
C SER A 86 4.66 17.12 -3.43
N SER A 87 4.35 18.02 -4.37
CA SER A 87 3.00 18.13 -4.91
C SER A 87 2.56 16.85 -5.64
N VAL A 88 3.43 16.28 -6.47
CA VAL A 88 3.15 15.00 -7.14
C VAL A 88 2.98 13.87 -6.13
N LYS A 89 3.84 13.82 -5.11
CA LYS A 89 3.76 12.81 -4.04
C LYS A 89 2.46 12.90 -3.25
N ASP A 90 2.00 14.11 -2.92
CA ASP A 90 0.74 14.31 -2.19
C ASP A 90 -0.47 13.91 -3.02
N LEU A 91 -0.45 14.18 -4.33
CA LEU A 91 -1.46 13.70 -5.26
C LEU A 91 -1.47 12.16 -5.32
N MET A 92 -0.30 11.52 -5.47
CA MET A 92 -0.19 10.05 -5.46
C MET A 92 -0.66 9.44 -4.14
N ASN A 93 -0.27 10.03 -3.00
CA ASN A 93 -0.73 9.58 -1.69
C ASN A 93 -2.24 9.78 -1.49
N THR A 94 -2.85 10.78 -2.12
CA THR A 94 -4.29 10.99 -2.05
C THR A 94 -5.06 10.03 -2.96
N VAL A 95 -4.46 9.63 -4.09
CA VAL A 95 -5.06 8.71 -5.06
C VAL A 95 -4.90 7.25 -4.62
N VAL A 96 -3.73 6.88 -4.08
CA VAL A 96 -3.41 5.51 -3.62
C VAL A 96 -3.73 5.31 -2.14
N GLY A 97 -3.66 6.37 -1.35
CA GLY A 97 -4.06 6.35 0.05
C GLY A 97 -5.56 6.18 0.14
N LYS A 98 -5.98 5.11 0.82
CA LYS A 98 -7.36 4.96 1.27
C LYS A 98 -7.68 6.08 2.25
N LYS A 99 -8.06 7.27 1.76
CA LYS A 99 -8.99 8.10 2.53
C LYS A 99 -10.22 7.22 2.68
N LYS A 100 -10.47 6.70 3.88
CA LYS A 100 -11.82 6.28 4.27
C LYS A 100 -12.65 7.54 4.10
N GLY A 101 -13.25 7.70 2.92
CA GLY A 101 -14.25 8.74 2.71
C GLY A 101 -15.28 8.56 3.82
N PHE A 102 -15.73 9.68 4.37
CA PHE A 102 -16.86 9.74 5.28
C PHE A 102 -18.09 9.26 4.51
N ASN A 103 -18.20 7.95 4.30
CA ASN A 103 -19.13 7.31 3.36
C ASN A 103 -20.32 6.69 4.08
N GLN A 104 -20.38 6.85 5.40
CA GLN A 104 -21.46 6.33 6.23
C GLN A 104 -22.26 7.50 6.83
N PRO A 105 -23.26 8.02 6.10
CA PRO A 105 -24.15 9.05 6.62
C PRO A 105 -25.00 8.48 7.75
N VAL A 106 -25.18 9.27 8.81
CA VAL A 106 -25.98 8.92 9.98
C VAL A 106 -26.82 10.12 10.41
N LEU A 107 -27.96 9.83 11.04
CA LEU A 107 -28.80 10.84 11.70
C LEU A 107 -28.51 10.81 13.20
N ILE A 108 -28.09 11.96 13.75
CA ILE A 108 -27.75 12.12 15.16
C ILE A 108 -28.86 12.91 15.84
N LYS A 109 -29.45 12.32 16.88
CA LYS A 109 -30.36 13.04 17.77
C LYS A 109 -29.56 14.00 18.65
N ILE A 110 -29.97 15.26 18.68
CA ILE A 110 -29.32 16.28 19.52
C ILE A 110 -29.68 16.10 21.00
N TYR A 111 -30.88 15.57 21.26
CA TYR A 111 -31.37 15.24 22.59
C TYR A 111 -32.13 13.92 22.54
N GLU A 112 -32.06 13.12 23.61
CA GLU A 112 -32.69 11.79 23.67
C GLU A 112 -34.21 11.81 23.39
N ASN A 113 -34.88 12.87 23.84
CA ASN A 113 -36.34 13.03 23.72
C ASN A 113 -36.77 14.00 22.60
N SER A 114 -35.91 14.28 21.61
CA SER A 114 -36.22 15.19 20.51
C SER A 114 -36.47 14.46 19.20
N THR A 115 -37.35 15.02 18.37
CA THR A 115 -37.53 14.67 16.95
C THR A 115 -36.54 15.40 16.03
N ILE A 116 -35.70 16.28 16.59
CA ILE A 116 -34.70 17.03 15.83
C ILE A 116 -33.45 16.17 15.66
N GLU A 117 -33.14 15.87 14.41
CA GLU A 117 -31.97 15.10 14.00
C GLU A 117 -31.06 15.94 13.10
N ARG A 118 -29.75 15.68 13.15
CA ARG A 118 -28.76 16.26 12.24
C ARG A 118 -28.10 15.17 11.42
N ILE A 119 -27.73 15.50 10.20
CA ILE A 119 -26.92 14.64 9.35
C ILE A 119 -25.47 14.78 9.79
N GLY A 120 -24.78 13.66 9.94
CA GLY A 120 -23.34 13.59 10.06
C GLY A 120 -22.79 12.37 9.36
N PHE A 121 -21.47 12.18 9.39
CA PHE A 121 -20.84 11.01 8.81
C PHE A 121 -19.87 10.39 9.80
N ILE A 122 -19.90 9.06 9.93
CA ILE A 122 -18.96 8.39 10.83
C ILE A 122 -17.53 8.63 10.35
N THR A 123 -16.72 9.19 11.24
CA THR A 123 -15.32 9.52 10.99
C THR A 123 -14.38 8.52 11.64
N ASN A 124 -14.77 7.98 12.81
CA ASN A 124 -14.04 6.96 13.52
C ASN A 124 -14.97 6.08 14.36
N GLU A 125 -14.79 4.76 14.27
CA GLU A 125 -15.54 3.77 15.05
C GLU A 125 -14.81 3.38 16.34
N ASP A 126 -13.50 3.63 16.43
CA ASP A 126 -12.68 3.28 17.58
C ASP A 126 -12.34 4.51 18.42
N LEU A 127 -12.95 4.60 19.60
CA LEU A 127 -12.76 5.69 20.56
C LEU A 127 -11.94 5.28 21.79
N ASN A 128 -11.24 4.14 21.75
CA ASN A 128 -10.45 3.65 22.89
C ASN A 128 -9.34 4.65 23.30
N THR A 129 -8.76 5.36 22.33
CA THR A 129 -7.75 6.41 22.57
C THR A 129 -8.30 7.61 23.35
N LEU A 130 -9.62 7.80 23.34
CA LEU A 130 -10.33 8.84 24.08
C LEU A 130 -10.92 8.31 25.40
N GLY A 131 -10.70 7.03 25.74
CA GLY A 131 -11.24 6.40 26.93
C GLY A 131 -12.76 6.18 26.89
N ILE A 132 -13.39 6.23 25.71
CA ILE A 132 -14.83 6.09 25.54
C ILE A 132 -15.17 4.63 25.18
N LYS A 133 -16.18 4.06 25.85
CA LYS A 133 -16.66 2.68 25.61
C LYS A 133 -17.15 2.50 24.16
N LYS A 134 -17.06 1.28 23.64
CA LYS A 134 -17.37 0.85 22.26
C LYS A 134 -18.79 1.10 21.74
N GLU A 135 -19.68 1.70 22.54
CA GLU A 135 -21.06 1.97 22.15
C GLU A 135 -21.25 3.33 21.45
N LYS A 136 -20.16 4.10 21.28
CA LYS A 136 -20.19 5.42 20.66
C LYS A 136 -19.23 5.47 19.47
N VAL A 137 -19.60 6.29 18.49
CA VAL A 137 -18.81 6.56 17.29
C VAL A 137 -18.55 8.06 17.18
N LEU A 138 -17.42 8.44 16.58
CA LEU A 138 -17.14 9.84 16.26
C LEU A 138 -17.81 10.16 14.93
N VAL A 139 -18.58 11.25 14.94
CA VAL A 139 -19.32 11.77 13.79
C VAL A 139 -18.87 13.19 13.52
#